data_AF-A0AAD5XWG0-F1
#
_entry.id   AF-A0AAD5XWG0-F1
#
_cell.length_a   1.000
_cell.length_b   1.000
_cell.length_c   1.000
_cell.angle_alpha   90.00
_cell.angle_beta   90.00
_cell.angle_gamma   90.00
#
_symmetry.space_group_name_H-M   'P 1'
#
loop_
_entity.id
_entity.type
_entity.pdbx_description
1 polymer ?
#
loop_
_entity_poly.entity_id
_entity_poly.type
_entity_poly.pdbx_seq_one_letter_code
_entity_poly.pdbx_strand_id
1 'polypeptide(L)'
;LKKKANYQEDNNSSSPKKSTNIKKNNPEVEEVVDLLDANNEDPFTLETLESLISLHWEKEKDFLLSRVTTVDPNNEEKFYRSYYAAHHINKVLFRTQPSEGLLHRMRAKN
;
A
#
# COMPACT_ATOMS: atom_id res chain seq x y z
N LEU A 1 -29.29 19.08 29.77
CA LEU A 1 -29.64 19.60 28.44
C LEU A 1 -28.86 18.83 27.39
N LYS A 2 -29.54 18.17 26.44
CA LYS A 2 -28.94 17.41 25.32
C LYS A 2 -28.58 18.38 24.18
N LYS A 3 -27.39 18.26 23.58
CA LYS A 3 -27.09 18.88 22.26
C LYS A 3 -26.62 17.79 21.29
N LYS A 4 -27.40 17.65 20.22
CA LYS A 4 -27.28 16.67 19.14
C LYS A 4 -26.24 17.12 18.11
N ALA A 5 -25.57 16.14 17.51
CA ALA A 5 -24.79 16.31 16.29
C ALA A 5 -25.71 16.58 15.09
N ASN A 6 -25.33 17.51 14.22
CA ASN A 6 -25.97 17.73 12.92
C ASN A 6 -25.03 17.19 11.83
N TYR A 7 -25.50 16.14 11.15
CA TYR A 7 -25.05 15.72 9.83
C TYR A 7 -25.87 16.50 8.79
N GLN A 8 -25.25 16.96 7.70
CA GLN A 8 -25.95 17.40 6.49
C GLN A 8 -25.51 16.49 5.34
N GLU A 9 -26.51 15.85 4.71
CA GLU A 9 -26.42 15.12 3.45
C GLU A 9 -26.61 16.11 2.30
N ASP A 10 -25.79 16.03 1.26
CA ASP A 10 -26.12 16.61 -0.04
C ASP A 10 -25.94 15.55 -1.14
N ASN A 11 -27.08 15.06 -1.61
CA ASN A 11 -27.23 14.27 -2.83
C ASN A 11 -27.33 15.23 -4.02
N ASN A 12 -26.55 15.01 -5.09
CA ASN A 12 -27.07 15.30 -6.42
C ASN A 12 -26.39 14.49 -7.54
N SER A 13 -27.24 13.74 -8.23
CA SER A 13 -26.99 12.89 -9.39
C SER A 13 -26.93 13.69 -10.68
N SER A 14 -26.00 13.34 -11.58
CA SER A 14 -26.25 13.42 -13.03
C SER A 14 -25.30 12.50 -13.80
N SER A 15 -25.87 11.46 -14.42
CA SER A 15 -25.20 10.63 -15.43
C SER A 15 -25.30 11.28 -16.81
N PRO A 16 -24.42 10.91 -17.78
CA PRO A 16 -25.00 10.47 -19.05
C PRO A 16 -24.30 9.25 -19.70
N LYS A 17 -25.18 8.33 -20.13
CA LYS A 17 -25.22 7.57 -21.39
C LYS A 17 -24.20 6.44 -21.65
N LYS A 18 -24.74 5.22 -21.46
CA LYS A 18 -24.44 3.96 -22.16
C LYS A 18 -24.26 4.17 -23.68
N SER A 19 -23.12 3.72 -24.22
CA SER A 19 -22.96 3.38 -25.63
C SER A 19 -22.32 1.99 -25.76
N THR A 20 -23.18 1.03 -26.04
CA THR A 20 -22.98 -0.13 -26.94
C THR A 20 -21.66 -0.91 -26.95
N ASN A 21 -21.77 -2.16 -26.50
CA ASN A 21 -20.99 -3.36 -26.82
C ASN A 21 -20.11 -3.30 -28.08
N ILE A 22 -18.81 -3.58 -27.88
CA ILE A 22 -18.05 -4.49 -28.75
C ILE A 22 -17.32 -5.47 -27.82
N LYS A 23 -17.78 -6.74 -27.81
CA LYS A 23 -16.98 -7.86 -27.31
C LYS A 23 -15.75 -7.98 -28.21
N LYS A 24 -14.58 -7.57 -27.73
CA LYS A 24 -13.29 -7.99 -28.28
C LYS A 24 -12.72 -9.03 -27.33
N ASN A 25 -12.71 -10.27 -27.79
CA ASN A 25 -11.92 -11.33 -27.17
C ASN A 25 -10.44 -10.96 -27.36
N ASN A 26 -9.85 -10.30 -26.37
CA ASN A 26 -8.40 -10.18 -26.26
C ASN A 26 -7.96 -11.23 -25.23
N PRO A 27 -6.88 -12.00 -25.46
CA PRO A 27 -6.23 -12.67 -24.33
C PRO A 27 -5.88 -11.57 -23.34
N GLU A 28 -6.34 -11.69 -22.10
CA GLU A 28 -6.00 -10.75 -21.03
C GLU A 28 -4.48 -10.77 -20.91
N VAL A 29 -3.83 -9.77 -21.51
CA VAL A 29 -2.42 -9.51 -21.26
C VAL A 29 -2.40 -8.99 -19.85
N GLU A 30 -1.98 -9.81 -18.89
CA GLU A 30 -1.74 -9.37 -17.53
C GLU A 30 -0.85 -8.13 -17.59
N GLU A 31 -1.41 -6.99 -17.18
CA GLU A 31 -0.68 -5.75 -17.14
C GLU A 31 0.40 -5.85 -16.06
N VAL A 32 1.66 -5.95 -16.48
CA VAL A 32 2.79 -5.97 -15.55
C VAL A 32 2.86 -4.60 -14.86
N VAL A 33 2.52 -4.58 -13.58
CA VAL A 33 2.41 -3.35 -12.78
C VAL A 33 3.78 -2.78 -12.39
N ASP A 34 4.76 -3.65 -12.14
CA ASP A 34 6.14 -3.26 -11.83
C ASP A 34 7.12 -4.44 -11.97
N LEU A 35 8.42 -4.15 -12.03
CA LEU A 35 9.50 -5.14 -12.10
C LEU A 35 10.53 -4.88 -10.99
N LEU A 36 10.84 -5.91 -10.22
CA LEU A 36 11.68 -5.81 -9.02
C LEU A 36 12.83 -6.81 -9.08
N ASP A 37 14.04 -6.36 -8.75
CA ASP A 37 15.18 -7.25 -8.58
C ASP A 37 15.03 -8.02 -7.27
N ALA A 38 15.03 -9.35 -7.35
CA ALA A 38 14.91 -10.23 -6.20
C ALA A 38 16.14 -10.18 -5.27
N ASN A 39 17.28 -9.69 -5.79
CA ASN A 39 18.50 -9.45 -5.00
C ASN A 39 18.44 -8.17 -4.18
N ASN A 40 17.43 -7.31 -4.37
CA ASN A 40 17.25 -6.15 -3.51
C ASN A 40 17.03 -6.58 -2.06
N GLU A 41 17.73 -5.91 -1.15
CA GLU A 41 17.62 -6.17 0.28
C GLU A 41 16.41 -5.45 0.89
N ASP A 42 15.67 -6.14 1.76
CA ASP A 42 14.68 -5.50 2.61
C ASP A 42 15.41 -4.63 3.64
N PRO A 43 15.11 -3.32 3.73
CA PRO A 43 15.88 -2.40 4.56
C PRO A 43 15.73 -2.62 6.07
N PHE A 44 14.82 -3.51 6.52
CA PHE A 44 14.67 -3.83 7.94
C PHE A 44 15.41 -5.09 8.36
N THR A 45 15.63 -6.03 7.44
CA THR A 45 16.29 -7.30 7.72
C THR A 45 17.63 -7.48 7.03
N LEU A 46 17.94 -6.66 6.02
CA LEU A 46 19.10 -6.80 5.12
C LEU A 46 19.13 -8.11 4.33
N GLU A 47 18.13 -8.98 4.51
CA GLU A 47 17.88 -10.15 3.66
C GLU A 47 17.38 -9.73 2.30
N THR A 48 17.76 -10.46 1.25
CA THR A 48 17.21 -10.27 -0.09
C THR A 48 15.73 -10.66 -0.13
N LEU A 49 15.00 -10.08 -1.08
CA LEU A 49 13.60 -10.45 -1.31
C LEU A 49 13.45 -11.94 -1.66
N GLU A 50 14.38 -12.50 -2.43
CA GLU A 50 14.41 -13.93 -2.73
C GLU A 50 14.49 -14.80 -1.46
N SER A 51 15.40 -14.46 -0.55
CA SER A 51 15.55 -15.16 0.74
C SER A 51 14.27 -15.07 1.56
N LEU A 52 13.65 -13.88 1.61
CA LEU A 52 12.41 -13.68 2.36
C LEU A 52 11.24 -14.48 1.76
N ILE A 53 11.10 -14.52 0.44
CA ILE A 53 10.07 -15.31 -0.26
C ILE A 53 10.25 -16.79 0.07
N SER A 54 11.49 -17.29 -0.06
CA SER A 54 11.84 -18.69 0.21
C SER A 54 11.53 -19.07 1.67
N LEU A 55 11.88 -18.22 2.62
CA LEU A 55 11.61 -18.44 4.04
C LEU A 55 10.11 -18.54 4.37
N HIS A 56 9.26 -17.78 3.67
CA HIS A 56 7.81 -17.85 3.87
C HIS A 56 7.23 -19.11 3.21
N TRP A 57 7.71 -19.44 2.02
CA TRP A 57 7.35 -20.67 1.32
C TRP A 57 7.66 -21.92 2.14
N GLU A 58 8.86 -22.03 2.71
CA GLU A 58 9.28 -23.13 3.60
C GLU A 58 8.40 -23.28 4.85
N LYS A 59 7.78 -22.18 5.28
CA LYS A 59 6.89 -22.16 6.45
C LYS A 59 5.42 -22.33 6.09
N GLU A 60 5.11 -22.63 4.82
CA GLU A 60 3.75 -22.70 4.28
C GLU A 60 2.95 -21.41 4.56
N LYS A 61 3.60 -20.26 4.38
CA LYS A 61 2.99 -18.93 4.57
C LYS A 61 3.08 -18.11 3.29
N ASP A 62 2.07 -17.29 3.08
CA ASP A 62 2.10 -16.29 2.02
C ASP A 62 3.11 -15.19 2.34
N PHE A 63 3.94 -14.85 1.35
CA PHE A 63 4.77 -13.67 1.39
C PHE A 63 3.99 -12.48 0.84
N LEU A 64 3.71 -11.49 1.70
CA LEU A 64 3.06 -10.26 1.30
C LEU A 64 4.10 -9.17 1.03
N LEU A 65 4.03 -8.56 -0.15
CA LEU A 65 4.89 -7.44 -0.54
C LEU A 65 4.09 -6.13 -0.50
N SER A 66 4.66 -5.11 0.16
CA SER A 66 4.07 -3.77 0.23
C SER A 66 4.82 -2.80 -0.66
N ARG A 67 4.09 -2.10 -1.55
CA ARG A 67 4.60 -0.98 -2.34
C ARG A 67 4.23 0.34 -1.68
N VAL A 68 5.24 1.14 -1.33
CA VAL A 68 5.09 2.51 -0.83
C VAL A 68 5.46 3.47 -1.94
N THR A 69 4.59 4.45 -2.21
CA THR A 69 4.86 5.51 -3.18
C THR A 69 5.08 6.81 -2.41
N THR A 70 6.20 7.47 -2.66
CA THR A 70 6.51 8.81 -2.13
C THR A 70 6.59 9.80 -3.28
N VAL A 71 6.33 11.08 -2.99
CA VAL A 71 6.39 12.18 -3.95
C VAL A 71 7.61 13.02 -3.63
N ASP A 72 8.30 13.53 -4.65
CA ASP A 72 9.40 14.47 -4.45
C ASP A 72 8.85 15.79 -3.86
N PRO A 73 9.35 16.28 -2.71
CA PRO A 73 8.85 17.52 -2.11
C PRO A 73 9.08 18.76 -2.97
N ASN A 74 10.02 18.70 -3.93
CA ASN A 74 10.28 19.80 -4.85
C ASN A 74 9.59 19.63 -6.22
N ASN A 75 9.02 18.45 -6.50
CA ASN A 75 8.34 18.15 -7.76
C ASN A 75 7.21 17.12 -7.55
N GLU A 76 5.97 17.62 -7.48
CA GLU A 76 4.78 16.80 -7.23
C GLU A 76 4.48 15.76 -8.33
N GLU A 77 5.06 15.89 -9.52
CA GLU A 77 4.88 14.94 -10.62
C GLU A 77 5.85 13.76 -10.55
N LYS A 78 6.88 13.83 -9.68
CA LYS A 78 7.90 12.79 -9.55
C LYS A 78 7.59 11.86 -8.38
N PHE A 79 7.33 10.60 -8.71
CA PHE A 79 7.04 9.54 -7.75
C PHE A 79 8.22 8.59 -7.59
N TYR A 80 8.54 8.23 -6.35
CA TYR A 80 9.47 7.14 -6.02
C TYR A 80 8.68 5.97 -5.45
N ARG A 81 9.10 4.74 -5.78
CA ARG A 81 8.47 3.51 -5.30
C ARG A 81 9.49 2.72 -4.50
N SER A 82 9.06 2.26 -3.33
CA SER A 82 9.86 1.39 -2.46
C SER A 82 9.06 0.16 -2.08
N TYR A 83 9.75 -0.97 -1.95
CA TYR A 83 9.16 -2.28 -1.74
C TYR A 83 9.68 -2.87 -0.43
N TYR A 84 8.78 -3.47 0.35
CA TYR A 84 9.11 -4.03 1.67
C TYR A 84 8.32 -5.30 1.91
N ALA A 85 8.86 -6.21 2.73
CA ALA A 85 8.04 -7.26 3.33
C ALA A 85 6.90 -6.59 4.13
N ALA A 86 5.65 -6.92 3.82
CA ALA A 86 4.51 -6.12 4.26
C ALA A 86 4.40 -6.03 5.79
N HIS A 87 4.78 -7.10 6.51
CA HIS A 87 4.76 -7.11 7.97
C HIS A 87 5.76 -6.13 8.60
N HIS A 88 6.80 -5.71 7.88
CA HIS A 88 7.76 -4.70 8.34
C HIS A 88 7.25 -3.27 8.22
N ILE A 89 6.30 -2.97 7.33
CA ILE A 89 5.79 -1.58 7.20
C ILE A 89 5.18 -1.07 8.51
N ASN A 90 4.62 -1.99 9.31
CA ASN A 90 4.08 -1.66 10.62
C ASN A 90 5.14 -1.10 11.57
N LYS A 91 6.41 -1.50 11.42
CA LYS A 91 7.54 -0.96 12.20
C LYS A 91 7.83 0.51 11.85
N VAL A 92 7.46 0.94 10.65
CA VAL A 92 7.61 2.35 10.20
C VAL A 92 6.40 3.17 10.64
N LEU A 93 5.20 2.62 10.47
CA LEU A 93 3.95 3.34 10.71
C LEU A 93 3.62 3.47 12.20
N PHE A 94 4.13 2.57 13.05
CA PHE A 94 3.78 2.54 14.46
C PHE A 94 5.02 2.51 15.37
N ARG A 95 4.96 3.27 16.46
CA ARG A 95 5.89 3.18 17.59
C ARG A 95 5.18 2.55 18.77
N THR A 96 5.80 1.56 19.38
CA THR A 96 5.30 0.90 20.59
C THR A 96 5.98 1.47 21.83
N GLN A 97 5.21 1.74 22.89
CA GLN A 97 5.72 2.05 24.22
C GLN A 97 5.34 0.89 25.17
N PRO A 98 6.18 -0.16 25.28
CA PRO A 98 5.79 -1.42 25.90
C PRO A 98 5.46 -1.29 27.39
N SER A 99 6.12 -0.39 28.10
CA SER A 99 5.88 -0.13 29.53
C SER A 99 4.48 0.42 29.82
N GLU A 100 3.86 1.09 28.85
CA GLU A 100 2.55 1.73 28.99
C GLU A 100 1.46 1.01 28.17
N GLY A 101 1.82 -0.01 27.39
CA GLY A 101 0.90 -0.73 26.51
C GLY A 101 0.36 0.12 25.36
N LEU A 102 1.04 1.21 25.00
CA LEU A 102 0.57 2.17 23.99
C LEU A 102 1.17 1.90 22.61
N LEU A 103 0.34 2.13 21.58
CA LEU A 103 0.71 2.08 20.16
C LEU A 103 0.44 3.44 19.52
N HIS A 104 1.49 4.11 19.06
CA HIS A 104 1.39 5.43 18.43
C HIS A 104 1.54 5.30 16.92
N ARG A 105 0.57 5.80 16.16
CA ARG A 105 0.69 5.94 14.70
C ARG A 105 1.54 7.16 14.37
N MET A 106 2.67 6.94 13.71
CA MET A 106 3.53 8.01 13.20
C MET A 106 2.79 8.74 12.07
N ARG A 107 2.73 10.07 12.15
CA ARG A 107 2.35 10.91 11.02
C ARG A 107 3.62 11.53 10.46
N ALA A 108 3.87 11.33 9.16
CA ALA A 108 4.84 12.15 8.47
C ALA A 108 4.27 13.57 8.39
N LYS A 109 5.03 14.56 8.86
CA LYS A 109 4.81 15.96 8.48
C LYS A 109 5.59 16.14 7.17
N ASN A 110 4.87 16.30 6.08
CA ASN A 110 5.43 16.80 4.83
C ASN A 110 5.50 18.32 4.90
#